data_AF-A0A5C3LHW2-F1
#
_entry.id   AF-A0A5C3LHW2-F1
#
_cell.length_a   1.000
_cell.length_b   1.000
_cell.length_c   1.000
_cell.angle_alpha   90.00
_cell.angle_beta   90.00
_cell.angle_gamma   90.00
#
_symmetry.space_group_name_H-M   'P 1'
#
loop_
_entity.id
_entity.type
_entity.pdbx_description
1 polymer ?
#
loop_
_entity_poly.entity_id
_entity_poly.type
_entity_poly.pdbx_seq_one_letter_code
_entity_poly.pdbx_strand_id
1 'polypeptide(L)'
;MNTSISMNGFWMSVGARSLPRFWFYSFHFMDYQKYAFELITNSDFQGLTFKCNTIANGSCACAYSSSTPDTCTVSGSDVLNYLDIGSISYGKWAAIIISINILYRIALYLALKRRSF
;
A
#
# COMPACT_ATOMS: atom_id res chain seq x y z
N MET A 1 4.92 10.05 -21.26
CA MET A 1 3.91 9.20 -20.59
C MET A 1 3.59 9.86 -19.26
N ASN A 2 2.94 11.02 -19.23
CA ASN A 2 1.50 11.29 -19.44
C ASN A 2 0.57 10.37 -18.64
N THR A 3 0.19 10.89 -17.47
CA THR A 3 -1.18 10.92 -16.91
C THR A 3 -1.85 9.60 -16.57
N SER A 4 -1.44 8.98 -15.46
CA SER A 4 -2.35 8.26 -14.53
C SER A 4 -1.60 7.74 -13.32
N ILE A 5 -1.08 8.62 -12.45
CA ILE A 5 -1.08 8.26 -11.02
C ILE A 5 -2.56 8.35 -10.64
N SER A 6 -3.29 7.26 -10.94
CA SER A 6 -4.72 7.12 -10.74
C SER A 6 -5.06 7.62 -9.35
N MET A 7 -6.16 8.35 -9.21
CA MET A 7 -6.62 8.96 -7.96
C MET A 7 -6.58 8.03 -6.73
N ASN A 8 -6.60 6.71 -6.94
CA ASN A 8 -6.42 5.68 -5.91
C ASN A 8 -4.96 5.54 -5.42
N GLY A 9 -3.97 5.66 -6.30
CA GLY A 9 -2.54 5.54 -5.97
C GLY A 9 -2.03 6.66 -5.07
N PHE A 10 -2.68 7.83 -5.10
CA PHE A 10 -2.38 8.96 -4.21
C PHE A 10 -2.58 8.62 -2.72
N TRP A 11 -3.52 7.72 -2.41
CA TRP A 11 -3.84 7.28 -1.05
C TRP A 11 -3.21 5.95 -0.67
N MET A 12 -2.94 5.09 -1.67
CA MET A 12 -2.38 3.75 -1.47
C MET A 12 -0.85 3.72 -1.38
N SER A 13 -0.14 4.47 -2.23
CA SER A 13 1.32 4.29 -2.43
C SER A 13 2.14 5.50 -2.00
N VAL A 14 1.51 6.62 -1.69
CA VAL A 14 2.20 7.80 -1.18
C VAL A 14 2.30 7.66 0.33
N GLY A 15 3.30 6.90 0.77
CA GLY A 15 3.77 7.00 2.15
C GLY A 15 3.93 8.48 2.49
N ALA A 16 3.52 8.86 3.70
CA ALA A 16 3.39 10.21 4.29
C ALA A 16 4.41 11.30 3.88
N ARG A 17 5.53 10.94 3.26
CA ARG A 17 6.69 11.75 2.89
C ARG A 17 6.41 12.85 1.88
N SER A 18 5.40 12.69 1.01
CA SER A 18 5.13 13.65 -0.07
C SER A 18 3.77 14.37 0.05
N LEU A 19 2.99 14.11 1.11
CA LEU A 19 1.68 14.74 1.30
C LEU A 19 1.75 15.94 2.27
N PRO A 20 1.04 17.05 1.97
CA PRO A 20 0.82 18.11 2.94
C PRO A 20 0.15 17.54 4.21
N ARG A 21 0.58 18.00 5.39
CA ARG A 21 0.14 17.48 6.71
C ARG A 21 -1.38 17.42 6.89
N PHE A 22 -2.10 18.35 6.29
CA PHE A 22 -3.56 18.39 6.27
C PHE A 22 -4.18 17.11 5.67
N TRP A 23 -3.66 16.67 4.52
CA TRP A 23 -4.15 15.50 3.79
C TRP A 23 -3.78 14.18 4.49
N PHE A 24 -2.61 14.15 5.14
CA PHE A 24 -2.16 13.01 5.93
C PHE A 24 -3.05 12.74 7.14
N TYR A 25 -3.46 13.78 7.89
CA TYR A 25 -4.30 13.56 9.08
C TYR A 25 -5.77 13.29 8.74
N SER A 26 -6.29 13.89 7.68
CA SER A 26 -7.73 13.87 7.42
C SER A 26 -8.20 12.64 6.65
N PHE A 27 -7.42 12.17 5.68
CA PHE A 27 -7.91 11.20 4.69
C PHE A 27 -7.05 9.95 4.55
N HIS A 28 -5.76 10.01 4.90
CA HIS A 28 -4.88 8.84 4.82
C HIS A 28 -5.37 7.68 5.72
N PHE A 29 -5.98 7.98 6.86
CA PHE A 29 -6.52 6.96 7.76
C PHE A 29 -7.93 6.49 7.41
N MET A 30 -8.70 7.27 6.63
CA MET A 30 -10.07 6.94 6.25
C MET A 30 -10.15 6.04 5.00
N ASP A 31 -9.07 6.01 4.21
CA ASP A 31 -9.08 5.29 2.94
C ASP A 31 -8.88 3.77 3.13
N TYR A 32 -9.92 2.99 2.84
CA TYR A 32 -9.87 1.52 2.90
C TYR A 32 -8.84 0.93 1.91
N GLN A 33 -8.52 1.65 0.82
CA GLN A 33 -7.60 1.18 -0.21
C GLN A 33 -6.18 1.06 0.32
N LYS A 34 -5.75 1.97 1.22
CA LYS A 34 -4.48 1.84 1.93
C LYS A 34 -4.40 0.49 2.64
N TYR A 35 -5.43 0.19 3.46
CA TYR A 35 -5.42 -1.02 4.26
C TYR A 35 -5.45 -2.30 3.41
N ALA A 36 -6.19 -2.28 2.31
CA ALA A 36 -6.22 -3.39 1.37
C ALA A 36 -4.87 -3.57 0.64
N PHE A 37 -4.24 -2.48 0.23
CA PHE A 37 -2.94 -2.50 -0.45
C PHE A 37 -1.85 -3.10 0.44
N GLU A 38 -1.77 -2.65 1.69
CA GLU A 38 -0.77 -3.16 2.64
C GLU A 38 -0.97 -4.66 2.90
N LEU A 39 -2.22 -5.13 3.07
CA LEU A 39 -2.53 -6.55 3.24
C LEU A 39 -2.09 -7.40 2.06
N ILE A 40 -2.50 -7.01 0.84
CA ILE A 40 -2.21 -7.76 -0.39
C ILE A 40 -0.71 -7.74 -0.70
N THR A 41 -0.06 -6.58 -0.55
CA THR A 41 1.37 -6.43 -0.80
C THR A 41 2.17 -7.27 0.21
N ASN A 42 1.80 -7.27 1.48
CA ASN A 42 2.50 -8.09 2.47
C ASN A 42 2.31 -9.59 2.23
N SER A 43 1.12 -10.04 1.79
CA SER A 43 0.92 -11.46 1.47
C SER A 43 1.67 -11.89 0.21
N ASP A 44 1.69 -11.04 -0.82
CA ASP A 44 2.26 -11.41 -2.12
C ASP A 44 3.78 -11.34 -2.12
N PHE A 45 4.39 -10.36 -1.45
CA PHE A 45 5.84 -10.18 -1.43
C PHE A 45 6.54 -11.07 -0.40
N GLN A 46 5.82 -11.67 0.55
CA GLN A 46 6.40 -12.63 1.50
C GLN A 46 6.89 -13.89 0.77
N GLY A 47 8.20 -14.13 0.80
CA GLY A 47 8.83 -15.31 0.20
C GLY A 47 9.14 -15.20 -1.30
N LEU A 48 8.84 -14.06 -1.93
CA LEU A 48 9.27 -13.81 -3.32
C LEU A 48 10.70 -13.28 -3.38
N THR A 49 11.41 -13.64 -4.44
CA THR A 49 12.72 -13.09 -4.78
C THR A 49 12.71 -12.58 -6.21
N PHE A 50 13.04 -11.31 -6.39
CA PHE A 50 13.08 -10.66 -7.70
C PHE A 50 14.52 -10.61 -8.21
N LYS A 51 14.72 -11.00 -9.47
CA LYS A 51 16.02 -10.85 -10.14
C LYS A 51 16.08 -9.48 -10.80
N CYS A 52 17.12 -8.70 -10.51
CA CYS A 52 17.36 -7.41 -11.14
C CYS A 52 18.16 -7.56 -12.43
N ASN A 53 18.04 -6.57 -13.31
CA ASN A 53 18.85 -6.53 -14.53
C ASN A 53 20.25 -5.98 -14.20
N THR A 54 21.26 -6.56 -14.84
CA THR A 54 22.64 -6.07 -14.74
C THR A 54 22.84 -4.96 -15.78
N ILE A 55 23.37 -3.80 -15.35
CA ILE A 55 23.81 -2.77 -16.30
C ILE A 55 25.15 -3.22 -16.89
N ALA A 56 25.47 -2.77 -18.11
CA ALA A 56 26.71 -3.04 -18.84
C ALA A 56 28.02 -2.83 -18.03
N ASN A 57 27.98 -2.07 -16.92
CA ASN A 57 29.12 -1.86 -16.02
C ASN A 57 29.30 -2.96 -14.96
N GLY A 58 28.53 -4.06 -15.02
CA GLY A 58 28.58 -5.15 -14.02
C GLY A 58 27.88 -4.81 -12.70
N SER A 59 27.27 -3.63 -12.58
CA SER A 59 26.51 -3.20 -11.40
C SER A 59 25.04 -3.63 -11.54
N CYS A 60 24.45 -4.18 -10.47
CA CYS A 60 23.02 -4.52 -10.43
C CYS A 60 22.18 -3.24 -10.34
N ALA A 61 21.21 -3.05 -11.24
CA ALA A 61 20.22 -1.98 -11.13
C ALA A 61 18.93 -2.50 -10.53
N CYS A 62 18.78 -2.32 -9.22
CA CYS A 62 17.55 -2.65 -8.50
C CYS A 62 16.80 -1.36 -8.11
N ALA A 63 15.47 -1.40 -8.15
CA ALA A 63 14.63 -0.28 -7.70
C ALA A 63 14.65 -0.08 -6.18
N TYR A 64 15.01 -1.13 -5.43
CA TYR A 64 15.06 -1.15 -3.97
C TYR A 64 16.42 -1.69 -3.50
N SER A 65 16.86 -1.26 -2.33
CA SER A 65 18.11 -1.72 -1.72
C SER A 65 18.01 -3.21 -1.39
N SER A 66 18.87 -4.04 -1.98
CA SER A 66 18.96 -5.48 -1.70
C SER A 66 19.87 -5.77 -0.51
N SER A 67 19.50 -6.75 0.30
CA SER A 67 20.38 -7.30 1.35
C SER A 67 21.44 -8.27 0.80
N THR A 68 21.25 -8.81 -0.41
CA THR A 68 22.22 -9.64 -1.15
C THR A 68 22.65 -8.98 -2.46
N PRO A 69 23.65 -8.07 -2.43
CA PRO A 69 24.13 -7.39 -3.64
C PRO A 69 24.84 -8.34 -4.63
N ASP A 70 25.46 -9.41 -4.14
CA ASP A 70 26.30 -10.31 -4.96
C ASP A 70 25.53 -11.17 -5.97
N THR A 71 24.23 -11.40 -5.75
CA THR A 71 23.38 -12.24 -6.61
C THR A 71 22.46 -11.43 -7.53
N CYS A 72 22.56 -10.09 -7.54
CA CYS A 72 21.61 -9.18 -8.20
C CYS A 72 20.13 -9.56 -7.94
N THR A 73 19.83 -10.00 -6.72
CA THR A 73 18.47 -10.36 -6.29
C THR A 73 17.99 -9.45 -5.17
N VAL A 74 16.73 -9.06 -5.23
CA VAL A 74 16.02 -8.33 -4.17
C VAL A 74 15.01 -9.28 -3.55
N SER A 75 15.06 -9.47 -2.23
CA SER A 75 14.02 -10.22 -1.53
C SER A 75 12.76 -9.37 -1.40
N GLY A 76 11.59 -9.99 -1.49
CA GLY A 76 10.33 -9.30 -1.24
C GLY A 76 10.26 -8.74 0.19
N SER A 77 10.94 -9.36 1.16
CA SER A 77 11.13 -8.81 2.51
C SER A 77 11.88 -7.48 2.53
N ASP A 78 12.89 -7.28 1.66
CA ASP A 78 13.59 -5.99 1.57
C ASP A 78 12.66 -4.90 1.02
N VAL A 79 11.80 -5.25 0.07
CA VAL A 79 10.77 -4.35 -0.48
C VAL A 79 9.74 -3.99 0.60
N LEU A 80 9.28 -4.98 1.39
CA LEU A 80 8.35 -4.77 2.49
C LEU A 80 8.94 -3.90 3.61
N ASN A 81 10.23 -4.05 3.90
CA ASN A 81 10.95 -3.19 4.85
C ASN A 81 11.12 -1.77 4.32
N TYR A 82 11.43 -1.61 3.03
CA TYR A 82 11.51 -0.29 2.40
C TYR A 82 10.16 0.46 2.44
N LEU A 83 9.06 -0.28 2.29
CA LEU A 83 7.70 0.23 2.34
C LEU A 83 7.11 0.37 3.77
N ASP A 84 7.85 -0.03 4.81
CA ASP A 84 7.42 -0.01 6.23
C ASP A 84 6.15 -0.84 6.53
N ILE A 85 5.93 -1.90 5.74
CA ILE A 85 4.74 -2.78 5.81
C ILE A 85 5.08 -4.23 6.18
N GLY A 86 6.31 -4.50 6.62
CA GLY A 86 6.75 -5.87 6.96
C GLY A 86 6.14 -6.44 8.25
N SER A 87 5.78 -5.60 9.23
CA SER A 87 5.33 -6.02 10.56
C SER A 87 3.83 -5.80 10.84
N ILE A 88 3.01 -5.72 9.80
CA ILE A 88 1.57 -5.49 9.96
C ILE A 88 0.81 -6.74 10.42
N SER A 89 -0.12 -6.54 11.34
CA SER A 89 -1.01 -7.58 11.85
C SER A 89 -2.23 -7.75 10.94
N TYR A 90 -2.25 -8.81 10.13
CA TYR A 90 -3.34 -9.10 9.19
C TYR A 90 -4.75 -8.95 9.80
N GLY A 91 -4.95 -9.43 11.03
CA GLY A 91 -6.23 -9.36 11.73
C GLY A 91 -6.69 -7.93 12.03
N LYS A 92 -5.78 -7.03 12.46
CA LYS A 92 -6.13 -5.64 12.76
C LYS A 92 -6.55 -4.89 11.50
N TRP A 93 -5.80 -5.06 10.41
CA TRP A 93 -6.06 -4.40 9.14
C TRP A 93 -7.37 -4.88 8.49
N ALA A 94 -7.64 -6.19 8.53
CA ALA A 94 -8.90 -6.75 8.05
C ALA A 94 -10.11 -6.23 8.86
N ALA A 95 -9.98 -6.15 10.19
CA ALA A 95 -11.04 -5.62 11.06
C ALA A 95 -11.37 -4.15 10.74
N ILE A 96 -10.36 -3.32 10.44
CA ILE A 96 -10.57 -1.90 10.07
C ILE A 96 -11.34 -1.80 8.75
N ILE A 97 -10.96 -2.56 7.72
CA ILE A 97 -11.64 -2.55 6.41
C ILE A 97 -13.11 -2.95 6.55
N ILE A 98 -13.38 -4.02 7.30
CA ILE A 98 -14.76 -4.49 7.55
C ILE A 98 -15.55 -3.41 8.30
N SER A 99 -14.94 -2.78 9.31
CA SER A 99 -15.58 -1.71 10.09
C SER A 99 -15.97 -0.52 9.22
N ILE A 100 -15.06 -0.07 8.34
CA ILE A 100 -15.32 1.02 7.38
C ILE A 100 -16.47 0.64 6.43
N ASN A 101 -16.49 -0.60 5.91
CA ASN A 101 -17.56 -1.05 5.00
C ASN A 101 -18.93 -1.03 5.69
N ILE A 102 -19.02 -1.56 6.91
CA ILE A 102 -20.26 -1.57 7.69
C ILE A 102 -20.75 -0.15 7.96
N LEU A 103 -19.86 0.76 8.36
CA LEU A 103 -20.21 2.17 8.60
C LEU A 103 -20.79 2.84 7.35
N TYR A 104 -20.16 2.66 6.18
CA TYR A 104 -20.68 3.22 4.93
C TYR A 104 -22.03 2.61 4.52
N ARG A 105 -22.23 1.30 4.75
CA ARG A 105 -23.51 0.62 4.48
C ARG A 105 -24.62 1.17 5.37
N ILE A 106 -24.35 1.37 6.66
CA ILE A 106 -25.32 1.93 7.60
C ILE A 106 -25.63 3.39 7.24
N ALA A 107 -24.62 4.20 6.94
CA ALA A 107 -24.80 5.59 6.55
C ALA A 107 -25.66 5.72 5.28
N LEU A 108 -25.41 4.88 4.27
CA LEU A 108 -26.22 4.83 3.05
C LEU A 108 -27.66 4.42 3.34
N TYR A 109 -27.85 3.40 4.17
CA TYR A 109 -29.20 2.96 4.58
C TYR A 109 -29.97 4.08 5.27
N LEU A 110 -29.35 4.81 6.19
CA LEU A 110 -29.95 5.95 6.88
C LEU A 110 -30.27 7.11 5.91
N ALA A 111 -29.38 7.41 4.96
CA ALA A 111 -29.61 8.44 3.94
C ALA A 111 -30.78 8.09 3.02
N LEU A 112 -30.86 6.83 2.57
CA LEU A 112 -31.98 6.34 1.77
C LEU A 112 -33.29 6.36 2.54
N LYS A 113 -33.28 5.95 3.82
CA LYS A 113 -34.46 5.99 4.69
C LYS A 113 -34.95 7.41 4.93
N ARG A 114 -34.05 8.38 5.11
CA ARG A 114 -34.42 9.80 5.25
C ARG A 114 -34.96 10.41 3.96
N ARG A 115 -34.52 9.93 2.78
CA ARG A 115 -35.03 10.41 1.49
C ARG A 115 -36.38 9.79 1.11
N SER A 116 -36.68 8.60 1.63
CA SER A 116 -37.91 7.88 1.34
C SER A 116 -39.12 8.36 2.17
N PHE A 117 -38.94 9.32 3.08
CA PHE A 117 -39.97 9.94 3.91
C PHE A 117 -40.15 11.39 3.49
#